data_AF-A0A938NUJ0-F1
#
_entry.id   AF-A0A938NUJ0-F1
#
_cell.length_a   1.000
_cell.length_b   1.000
_cell.length_c   1.000
_cell.angle_alpha   90.00
_cell.angle_beta   90.00
_cell.angle_gamma   90.00
#
_symmetry.space_group_name_H-M   'P 1'
#
loop_
_entity.id
_entity.type
_entity.pdbx_description
1 polymer ?
#
loop_
_entity_poly.entity_id
_entity_poly.type
_entity_poly.pdbx_seq_one_letter_code
_entity_poly.pdbx_strand_id
1 'polypeptide(L)'
;MKKKHPQVKGHCELQSSNSSDALLMSIFAHPDLPKWKGMGNLLGTGRINNIDFGVKYKLKKSNNKEKKATEFDMVINNCYIFESKLTEKDFTNKNHKEVEKYDYFDNTFYKSFLKQTKRGYENYQIIRNILALQERFNRFVLLCDERRPDLIIRFYETVKCIRDISIRNKCKVITWQQVAFVCRKNLKKFLEQKYGING
;
A
#
# COMPACT_ATOMS: atom_id res chain seq x y z
N MET A 1 9.11 7.49 -13.91
CA MET A 1 9.40 7.80 -12.49
C MET A 1 10.81 7.28 -12.15
N LYS A 2 11.68 8.07 -11.52
CA LYS A 2 13.02 7.63 -11.04
C LYS A 2 13.03 7.65 -9.51
N LYS A 3 12.44 6.62 -8.88
CA LYS A 3 12.52 6.41 -7.43
C LYS A 3 13.89 5.79 -7.11
N LYS A 4 14.63 6.36 -6.17
CA LYS A 4 15.99 5.88 -5.82
C LYS A 4 15.89 4.62 -4.96
N HIS A 5 16.76 3.64 -5.18
CA HIS A 5 16.78 2.42 -4.38
C HIS A 5 17.21 2.74 -2.93
N PRO A 6 16.48 2.25 -1.90
CA PRO A 6 16.74 2.63 -0.52
C PRO A 6 18.05 2.05 0.05
N GLN A 7 18.57 0.97 -0.56
CA GLN A 7 19.75 0.26 -0.06
C GLN A 7 20.96 0.33 -0.99
N VAL A 8 20.81 0.84 -2.23
CA VAL A 8 21.88 0.82 -3.25
C VAL A 8 22.01 2.20 -3.86
N LYS A 9 23.12 2.88 -3.55
CA LYS A 9 23.39 4.26 -3.99
C LYS A 9 23.62 4.29 -5.50
N GLY A 10 23.00 5.24 -6.19
CA GLY A 10 23.17 5.43 -7.64
C GLY A 10 22.19 4.64 -8.52
N HIS A 11 21.42 3.72 -7.94
CA HIS A 11 20.44 2.91 -8.67
C HIS A 11 19.00 3.35 -8.38
N CYS A 12 18.14 3.24 -9.38
CA CYS A 12 16.70 3.38 -9.22
C CYS A 12 16.10 2.07 -8.69
N GLU A 13 14.96 2.15 -8.01
CA GLU A 13 14.31 1.00 -7.39
C GLU A 13 13.90 -0.08 -8.41
N LEU A 14 13.46 0.33 -9.59
CA LEU A 14 13.17 -0.58 -10.71
C LEU A 14 14.43 -1.21 -11.35
N GLN A 15 15.62 -0.68 -11.05
CA GLN A 15 16.88 -1.32 -11.46
C GLN A 15 17.32 -2.39 -10.46
N SER A 16 16.71 -2.44 -9.27
CA SER A 16 16.81 -3.58 -8.36
C SER A 16 15.69 -4.55 -8.69
N SER A 17 16.07 -5.75 -9.10
CA SER A 17 15.14 -6.85 -9.37
C SER A 17 14.40 -7.34 -8.11
N ASN A 18 14.78 -6.84 -6.93
CA ASN A 18 14.31 -7.23 -5.60
C ASN A 18 13.53 -6.14 -4.84
N SER A 19 12.92 -5.19 -5.56
CA SER A 19 12.04 -4.16 -4.98
C SER A 19 10.57 -4.60 -4.96
N SER A 20 9.78 -3.96 -4.10
CA SER A 20 8.32 -4.13 -4.04
C SER A 20 7.64 -3.69 -5.35
N ASP A 21 8.12 -2.61 -5.97
CA ASP A 21 7.68 -2.14 -7.29
C ASP A 21 7.94 -3.19 -8.38
N ALA A 22 9.13 -3.79 -8.42
CA ALA A 22 9.45 -4.84 -9.38
C ALA A 22 8.59 -6.11 -9.17
N LEU A 23 8.30 -6.46 -7.91
CA LEU A 23 7.43 -7.58 -7.58
C LEU A 23 5.97 -7.32 -7.99
N LEU A 24 5.46 -6.11 -7.71
CA LEU A 24 4.14 -5.68 -8.18
C LEU A 24 4.02 -5.83 -9.69
N MET A 25 4.98 -5.31 -10.45
CA MET A 25 4.97 -5.41 -11.92
C MET A 25 5.02 -6.87 -12.39
N SER A 26 5.84 -7.72 -11.76
CA SER A 26 5.97 -9.13 -12.13
C SER A 26 4.66 -9.93 -11.98
N ILE A 27 3.81 -9.53 -11.03
CA ILE A 27 2.55 -10.22 -10.74
C ILE A 27 1.40 -9.55 -11.50
N PHE A 28 1.24 -8.23 -11.33
CA PHE A 28 0.03 -7.51 -11.72
C PHE A 28 0.05 -7.00 -13.16
N ALA A 29 1.19 -7.01 -13.85
CA ALA A 29 1.23 -6.78 -15.30
C ALA A 29 1.07 -8.08 -16.13
N HIS A 30 0.79 -9.23 -15.50
CA HIS A 30 0.65 -10.48 -16.21
C HIS A 30 -0.61 -10.46 -17.12
N PRO A 31 -0.51 -10.80 -18.43
CA PRO A 31 -1.62 -10.63 -19.38
C PRO A 31 -2.85 -11.48 -19.04
N ASP A 32 -2.65 -12.65 -18.45
CA ASP A 32 -3.76 -13.51 -18.00
C ASP A 32 -4.32 -13.18 -16.61
N LEU A 33 -3.81 -12.17 -15.90
CA LEU A 33 -4.29 -11.83 -14.55
C LEU A 33 -5.82 -11.64 -14.47
N PRO A 34 -6.51 -11.01 -15.44
CA PRO A 34 -7.97 -10.89 -15.41
C PRO A 34 -8.71 -12.24 -15.40
N LYS A 35 -8.07 -13.31 -15.87
CA LYS A 35 -8.64 -14.68 -15.89
C LYS A 35 -8.44 -15.40 -14.56
N TRP A 36 -7.66 -14.86 -13.63
CA TRP A 36 -7.30 -15.53 -12.37
C TRP A 36 -8.34 -15.23 -11.29
N LYS A 37 -9.42 -16.02 -11.26
CA LYS A 37 -10.51 -15.88 -10.27
C LYS A 37 -9.99 -15.87 -8.82
N GLY A 38 -8.98 -16.69 -8.52
CA GLY A 38 -8.36 -16.74 -7.19
C GLY A 38 -7.80 -15.38 -6.75
N MET A 39 -7.18 -14.63 -7.66
CA MET A 39 -6.67 -13.28 -7.38
C MET A 39 -7.82 -12.31 -7.12
N GLY A 40 -8.85 -12.29 -7.97
CA GLY A 40 -10.01 -11.42 -7.79
C GLY A 40 -10.75 -11.66 -6.46
N ASN A 41 -10.84 -12.93 -6.04
CA ASN A 41 -11.41 -13.33 -4.76
C ASN A 41 -10.53 -12.90 -3.58
N LEU A 42 -9.21 -13.13 -3.65
CA LEU A 42 -8.26 -12.75 -2.60
C LEU A 42 -8.29 -11.24 -2.32
N LEU A 43 -8.27 -10.43 -3.38
CA LEU A 43 -8.36 -8.97 -3.28
C LEU A 43 -9.77 -8.48 -2.90
N GLY A 44 -10.78 -9.31 -3.14
CA GLY A 44 -12.20 -8.99 -3.00
C GLY A 44 -12.65 -7.90 -3.98
N THR A 45 -12.08 -7.92 -5.19
CA THR A 45 -12.48 -7.09 -6.34
C THR A 45 -13.45 -7.83 -7.26
N GLY A 46 -13.53 -9.17 -7.14
CA GLY A 46 -14.27 -10.05 -8.05
C GLY A 46 -13.56 -10.20 -9.40
N ARG A 47 -13.52 -9.11 -10.20
CA ARG A 47 -12.75 -9.03 -11.44
C ARG A 47 -11.63 -8.01 -11.29
N ILE A 48 -10.50 -8.27 -11.93
CA ILE A 48 -9.33 -7.37 -11.93
C ILE A 48 -9.21 -6.76 -13.32
N ASN A 49 -9.53 -5.48 -13.41
CA ASN A 49 -9.40 -4.64 -14.59
C ASN A 49 -8.67 -3.35 -14.18
N ASN A 50 -8.21 -2.56 -15.17
CA ASN A 50 -7.67 -1.21 -14.96
C ASN A 50 -6.65 -1.15 -13.82
N ILE A 51 -5.43 -1.61 -14.12
CA ILE A 51 -4.34 -1.66 -13.16
C ILE A 51 -3.39 -0.52 -13.50
N ASP A 52 -3.30 0.45 -12.59
CA ASP A 52 -2.41 1.59 -12.72
C ASP A 52 -1.34 1.52 -11.64
N PHE A 53 -0.08 1.73 -12.01
CA PHE A 53 1.06 1.72 -11.09
C PHE A 53 1.58 3.13 -10.81
N GLY A 54 2.07 3.37 -9.59
CA GLY A 54 2.68 4.67 -9.23
C GLY A 54 1.71 5.85 -9.36
N VAL A 55 0.46 5.65 -8.95
CA VAL A 55 -0.62 6.61 -9.15
C VAL A 55 -0.46 7.80 -8.21
N LYS A 56 -0.31 8.99 -8.78
CA LYS A 56 -0.29 10.24 -8.02
C LYS A 56 -1.69 10.70 -7.71
N TYR A 57 -1.98 10.87 -6.42
CA TYR A 57 -3.26 11.34 -5.92
C TYR A 57 -3.08 12.58 -5.04
N LYS A 58 -4.00 13.54 -5.14
CA LYS A 58 -3.95 14.80 -4.41
C LYS A 58 -5.07 14.84 -3.36
N LEU A 59 -4.74 14.39 -2.16
CA LEU A 59 -5.61 14.50 -0.99
C LEU A 59 -5.97 15.97 -0.73
N LYS A 60 -7.22 16.20 -0.31
CA LYS A 60 -7.71 17.53 0.03
C LYS A 60 -7.13 18.00 1.36
N LYS A 61 -6.84 19.31 1.43
CA LYS A 61 -6.28 19.98 2.60
C LYS A 61 -7.03 21.28 2.85
N SER A 62 -7.18 21.63 4.12
CA SER A 62 -8.13 22.62 4.61
C SER A 62 -7.82 24.07 4.19
N ASN A 63 -6.70 24.33 3.53
CA ASN A 63 -6.21 25.68 3.24
C ASN A 63 -5.69 25.93 1.82
N ASN A 64 -6.18 25.23 0.78
CA ASN A 64 -5.86 25.45 -0.66
C ASN A 64 -4.35 25.59 -1.05
N LYS A 65 -3.42 25.39 -0.11
CA LYS A 65 -1.98 25.39 -0.33
C LYS A 65 -1.61 24.17 -1.16
N GLU A 66 -0.58 24.34 -2.00
CA GLU A 66 -0.14 23.38 -3.00
C GLU A 66 -0.34 21.93 -2.57
N LYS A 67 -1.21 21.24 -3.32
CA LYS A 67 -1.52 19.83 -3.11
C LYS A 67 -0.30 19.00 -3.48
N LYS A 68 0.58 18.72 -2.51
CA LYS A 68 1.66 17.75 -2.72
C LYS A 68 1.03 16.38 -2.93
N ALA A 69 1.17 15.85 -4.14
CA ALA A 69 0.62 14.55 -4.49
C ALA A 69 1.25 13.47 -3.62
N THR A 70 0.40 12.57 -3.16
CA THR A 70 0.78 11.29 -2.60
C THR A 70 0.83 10.24 -3.71
N GLU A 71 1.62 9.18 -3.55
CA GLU A 71 1.79 8.15 -4.57
C GLU A 71 1.31 6.81 -4.02
N PHE A 72 0.32 6.21 -4.67
CA PHE A 72 -0.09 4.83 -4.42
C PHE A 72 0.73 3.92 -5.32
N ASP A 73 1.24 2.82 -4.78
CA ASP A 73 2.10 1.93 -5.55
C ASP A 73 1.30 1.25 -6.68
N MET A 74 0.02 0.94 -6.41
CA MET A 74 -0.90 0.42 -7.40
C MET A 74 -2.36 0.82 -7.09
N VAL A 75 -3.17 0.97 -8.14
CA VAL A 75 -4.62 1.11 -8.08
C VAL A 75 -5.26 0.09 -9.01
N ILE A 76 -6.31 -0.59 -8.54
CA ILE A 76 -7.11 -1.56 -9.32
C ILE A 76 -8.56 -1.10 -9.40
N ASN A 77 -9.19 -1.27 -10.57
CA ASN A 77 -10.59 -0.90 -10.83
C ASN A 77 -10.92 0.55 -10.43
N ASN A 78 -9.94 1.45 -10.48
CA ASN A 78 -10.06 2.87 -10.10
C ASN A 78 -10.49 3.14 -8.64
N CYS A 79 -10.62 2.12 -7.78
CA CYS A 79 -11.18 2.26 -6.44
C CYS A 79 -10.49 1.43 -5.34
N TYR A 80 -9.57 0.52 -5.68
CA TYR A 80 -8.77 -0.24 -4.71
C TYR A 80 -7.34 0.29 -4.75
N ILE A 81 -6.85 0.81 -3.63
CA ILE A 81 -5.49 1.36 -3.52
C ILE A 81 -4.58 0.39 -2.78
N PHE A 82 -3.33 0.35 -3.20
CA PHE A 82 -2.33 -0.56 -2.67
C PHE A 82 -1.08 0.20 -2.24
N GLU A 83 -0.55 -0.18 -1.08
CA GLU A 83 0.83 0.07 -0.68
C GLU A 83 1.54 -1.28 -0.65
N SER A 84 2.73 -1.37 -1.22
CA SER A 84 3.53 -2.58 -1.28
C SER A 84 4.80 -2.46 -0.45
N LYS A 85 5.19 -3.56 0.18
CA LYS A 85 6.43 -3.70 0.94
C LYS A 85 7.01 -5.08 0.72
N LEU A 86 8.29 -5.17 0.41
CA LEU A 86 9.04 -6.42 0.26
C LEU A 86 10.28 -6.41 1.15
N THR A 87 11.23 -5.50 0.88
CA THR A 87 12.50 -5.38 1.61
C THR A 87 12.57 -4.11 2.45
N GLU A 88 11.60 -3.22 2.30
CA GLU A 88 11.51 -1.96 3.01
C GLU A 88 11.34 -2.21 4.51
N LYS A 89 12.12 -1.50 5.32
CA LYS A 89 12.13 -1.68 6.77
C LYS A 89 10.89 -1.11 7.42
N ASP A 90 10.46 0.08 7.01
CA ASP A 90 9.42 0.82 7.72
C ASP A 90 8.57 1.67 6.77
N PHE A 91 7.50 2.22 7.33
CA PHE A 91 6.73 3.31 6.74
C PHE A 91 7.36 4.66 7.07
N THR A 92 7.18 5.64 6.19
CA THR A 92 7.74 6.98 6.41
C THR A 92 7.07 7.72 7.57
N ASN A 93 7.76 8.75 8.10
CA ASN A 93 7.27 9.65 9.13
C ASN A 93 6.96 11.04 8.55
N LYS A 94 6.06 11.78 9.19
CA LYS A 94 5.71 13.14 8.75
C LYS A 94 5.36 14.05 9.90
N ASN A 95 5.80 15.31 9.81
CA ASN A 95 5.52 16.34 10.81
C ASN A 95 4.02 16.50 11.09
N HIS A 96 3.65 16.67 12.36
CA HIS A 96 2.26 16.86 12.81
C HIS A 96 1.49 17.89 11.99
N LYS A 97 2.05 19.10 11.84
CA LYS A 97 1.42 20.20 11.11
C LYS A 97 1.14 19.88 9.65
N GLU A 98 1.88 18.95 9.04
CA GLU A 98 1.65 18.56 7.64
C GLU A 98 0.55 17.51 7.48
N VAL A 99 0.40 16.63 8.47
CA VAL A 99 -0.62 15.57 8.47
C VAL A 99 -1.97 16.13 8.92
N GLU A 100 -1.99 16.98 9.94
CA GLU A 100 -3.22 17.57 10.51
C GLU A 100 -3.92 18.56 9.55
N LYS A 101 -3.30 18.90 8.42
CA LYS A 101 -3.90 19.74 7.38
C LYS A 101 -4.87 19.01 6.47
N TYR A 102 -4.93 17.67 6.50
CA TYR A 102 -5.87 16.93 5.64
C TYR A 102 -7.30 17.07 6.14
N ASP A 103 -8.24 17.34 5.22
CA ASP A 103 -9.64 17.65 5.55
C ASP A 103 -10.30 16.60 6.44
N TYR A 104 -10.00 15.34 6.18
CA TYR A 104 -10.62 14.22 6.89
C TYR A 104 -9.83 13.75 8.12
N PHE A 105 -8.70 14.39 8.48
CA PHE A 105 -7.79 13.85 9.49
C PHE A 105 -8.47 13.66 10.86
N ASP A 106 -9.01 14.73 11.44
CA ASP A 106 -9.61 14.69 12.78
C ASP A 106 -10.89 13.83 12.83
N ASN A 107 -11.63 13.79 11.71
CA ASN A 107 -12.83 12.97 11.56
C ASN A 107 -12.50 11.49 11.34
N THR A 108 -11.32 11.16 10.81
CA THR A 108 -10.91 9.78 10.54
C THR A 108 -10.25 9.14 11.74
N PHE A 109 -9.44 9.88 12.51
CA PHE A 109 -8.57 9.29 13.54
C PHE A 109 -8.82 9.82 14.94
N TYR A 110 -8.72 8.94 15.93
CA TYR A 110 -8.41 9.32 17.31
C TYR A 110 -6.95 9.74 17.39
N LYS A 111 -6.71 11.05 17.21
CA LYS A 111 -5.37 11.67 17.12
C LYS A 111 -4.40 11.23 18.22
N SER A 112 -4.87 11.09 19.46
CA SER A 112 -4.08 10.70 20.62
C SER A 112 -3.59 9.25 20.57
N PHE A 113 -4.23 8.37 19.80
CA PHE A 113 -3.86 6.96 19.68
C PHE A 113 -2.90 6.67 18.52
N LEU A 114 -2.77 7.60 17.57
CA LEU A 114 -1.79 7.47 16.50
C LEU A 114 -0.37 7.47 17.08
N LYS A 115 0.45 6.53 16.59
CA LYS A 115 1.86 6.45 16.96
C LYS A 115 2.60 7.70 16.48
N GLN A 116 3.27 8.37 17.40
CA GLN A 116 3.90 9.66 17.16
C GLN A 116 5.17 9.82 18.00
N THR A 117 6.09 10.61 17.48
CA THR A 117 7.30 11.08 18.16
C THR A 117 7.19 12.59 18.36
N LYS A 118 8.15 13.22 19.04
CA LYS A 118 8.23 14.70 19.10
C LYS A 118 8.30 15.37 17.71
N ARG A 119 8.74 14.64 16.68
CA ARG A 119 8.97 15.18 15.33
C ARG A 119 7.77 15.02 14.40
N GLY A 120 6.80 14.17 14.72
CA GLY A 120 5.71 13.84 13.80
C GLY A 120 5.01 12.53 14.08
N TYR A 121 4.06 12.23 13.21
CA TYR A 121 3.41 10.93 13.12
C TYR A 121 4.31 9.91 12.45
N GLU A 122 4.30 8.71 13.01
CA GLU A 122 4.81 7.51 12.34
C GLU A 122 3.78 6.97 11.35
N ASN A 123 4.17 5.98 10.54
CA ASN A 123 3.25 5.28 9.64
C ASN A 123 2.51 6.21 8.66
N TYR A 124 3.16 7.30 8.25
CA TYR A 124 2.55 8.34 7.41
C TYR A 124 1.98 7.79 6.11
N GLN A 125 2.60 6.74 5.54
CA GLN A 125 2.08 6.10 4.33
C GLN A 125 0.76 5.38 4.54
N ILE A 126 0.54 4.83 5.73
CA ILE A 126 -0.73 4.20 6.08
C ILE A 126 -1.78 5.30 6.34
N ILE A 127 -1.42 6.33 7.11
CA ILE A 127 -2.31 7.46 7.42
C ILE A 127 -2.83 8.10 6.12
N ARG A 128 -1.96 8.44 5.18
CA ARG A 128 -2.35 9.10 3.91
C ARG A 128 -3.27 8.23 3.05
N ASN A 129 -3.03 6.92 3.00
CA ASN A 129 -3.85 6.01 2.19
C ASN A 129 -5.23 5.78 2.82
N ILE A 130 -5.31 5.71 4.16
CA ILE A 130 -6.60 5.64 4.86
C ILE A 130 -7.42 6.92 4.61
N LEU A 131 -6.79 8.10 4.63
CA LEU A 131 -7.49 9.35 4.32
C LEU A 131 -8.06 9.38 2.89
N ALA A 132 -7.41 8.70 1.95
CA ALA A 132 -7.92 8.57 0.59
C ALA A 132 -9.24 7.77 0.53
N LEU A 133 -9.47 6.84 1.47
CA LEU A 133 -10.73 6.10 1.59
C LEU A 133 -11.92 6.99 1.96
N GLN A 134 -11.67 8.16 2.55
CA GLN A 134 -12.72 9.15 2.84
C GLN A 134 -13.14 9.98 1.62
N GLU A 135 -12.32 10.00 0.57
CA GLU A 135 -12.58 10.84 -0.60
C GLU A 135 -13.27 10.08 -1.73
N ARG A 136 -12.70 8.95 -2.16
CA ARG A 136 -13.15 8.25 -3.37
C ARG A 136 -12.91 6.75 -3.37
N PHE A 137 -11.98 6.25 -2.57
CA PHE A 137 -11.54 4.86 -2.67
C PHE A 137 -12.33 3.91 -1.77
N ASN A 138 -12.53 2.68 -2.25
CA ASN A 138 -13.36 1.67 -1.60
C ASN A 138 -12.58 0.76 -0.68
N ARG A 139 -11.28 0.55 -0.93
CA ARG A 139 -10.44 -0.36 -0.15
C ARG A 139 -8.98 0.06 -0.20
N PHE A 140 -8.31 -0.08 0.94
CA PHE A 140 -6.87 0.04 1.06
C PHE A 140 -6.28 -1.32 1.43
N VAL A 141 -5.35 -1.80 0.61
CA VAL A 141 -4.63 -3.05 0.85
C VAL A 141 -3.15 -2.75 1.07
N LEU A 142 -2.60 -3.23 2.20
CA LEU A 142 -1.16 -3.41 2.34
C LEU A 142 -0.79 -4.77 1.75
N LEU A 143 0.05 -4.77 0.73
CA LEU A 143 0.73 -5.96 0.23
C LEU A 143 2.10 -6.05 0.89
N CYS A 144 2.33 -7.06 1.71
CA CYS A 144 3.60 -7.22 2.39
C CYS A 144 4.09 -8.67 2.44
N ASP A 145 5.36 -8.86 2.77
CA ASP A 145 5.90 -10.18 3.04
C ASP A 145 5.38 -10.72 4.38
N GLU A 146 4.89 -11.96 4.41
CA GLU A 146 4.43 -12.61 5.64
C GLU A 146 5.54 -12.75 6.69
N ARG A 147 6.80 -12.83 6.24
CA ARG A 147 7.99 -12.89 7.11
C ARG A 147 8.26 -11.55 7.82
N ARG A 148 7.46 -10.52 7.58
CA ARG A 148 7.54 -9.19 8.19
C ARG A 148 6.31 -8.89 9.06
N PRO A 149 6.09 -9.66 10.15
CA PRO A 149 4.96 -9.44 11.05
C PRO A 149 5.00 -8.05 11.70
N ASP A 150 6.19 -7.45 11.82
CA ASP A 150 6.37 -6.08 12.29
C ASP A 150 5.63 -5.06 11.42
N LEU A 151 5.64 -5.20 10.08
CA LEU A 151 4.91 -4.31 9.17
C LEU A 151 3.40 -4.49 9.30
N ILE A 152 2.94 -5.73 9.49
CA ILE A 152 1.53 -6.08 9.71
C ILE A 152 1.03 -5.46 11.02
N ILE A 153 1.81 -5.57 12.09
CA ILE A 153 1.51 -4.95 13.38
C ILE A 153 1.41 -3.43 13.22
N ARG A 154 2.41 -2.79 12.60
CA ARG A 154 2.40 -1.32 12.38
C ARG A 154 1.20 -0.85 11.55
N PHE A 155 0.76 -1.65 10.58
CA PHE A 155 -0.47 -1.39 9.83
C PHE A 155 -1.69 -1.36 10.75
N TYR A 156 -1.92 -2.44 11.50
CA TYR A 156 -3.08 -2.53 12.40
C TYR A 156 -3.01 -1.59 13.60
N GLU A 157 -1.81 -1.21 14.06
CA GLU A 157 -1.61 -0.13 15.03
C GLU A 157 -2.16 1.20 14.54
N THR A 158 -2.15 1.44 13.23
CA THR A 158 -2.73 2.66 12.65
C THR A 158 -4.22 2.48 12.38
N VAL A 159 -4.64 1.32 11.86
CA VAL A 159 -6.06 1.01 11.58
C VAL A 159 -6.91 1.04 12.85
N LYS A 160 -6.40 0.57 14.00
CA LYS A 160 -7.13 0.63 15.28
C LYS A 160 -7.44 2.05 15.74
N CYS A 161 -6.72 3.05 15.23
CA CYS A 161 -6.91 4.46 15.56
C CYS A 161 -8.04 5.12 14.77
N ILE A 162 -8.58 4.46 13.74
CA ILE A 162 -9.66 4.99 12.90
C ILE A 162 -10.95 5.08 13.73
N ARG A 163 -11.74 6.15 13.62
CA ARG A 163 -12.99 6.33 14.37
C ARG A 163 -14.12 5.44 13.86
N ASP A 164 -14.37 5.47 12.55
CA ASP A 164 -15.46 4.74 11.91
C ASP A 164 -15.07 3.29 11.55
N ILE A 165 -15.84 2.34 12.06
CA ILE A 165 -15.70 0.91 11.79
C ILE A 165 -15.86 0.57 10.31
N SER A 166 -16.69 1.33 9.58
CA SER A 166 -16.90 1.14 8.14
C SER A 166 -15.61 1.35 7.35
N ILE A 167 -14.77 2.31 7.76
CA ILE A 167 -13.46 2.57 7.16
C ILE A 167 -12.45 1.51 7.59
N ARG A 168 -12.48 1.07 8.86
CA ARG A 168 -11.61 -0.02 9.35
C ARG A 168 -11.80 -1.28 8.51
N ASN A 169 -13.06 -1.64 8.21
CA ASN A 169 -13.40 -2.80 7.39
C ASN A 169 -12.95 -2.69 5.91
N LYS A 170 -12.59 -1.49 5.46
CA LYS A 170 -11.99 -1.24 4.13
C LYS A 170 -10.46 -1.36 4.13
N CYS A 171 -9.82 -1.57 5.28
CA CYS A 171 -8.37 -1.74 5.39
C CYS A 171 -8.03 -3.23 5.49
N LYS A 172 -7.14 -3.73 4.62
CA LYS A 172 -6.78 -5.16 4.59
C LYS A 172 -5.27 -5.34 4.44
N VAL A 173 -4.75 -6.40 5.04
CA VAL A 173 -3.42 -6.92 4.74
C VAL A 173 -3.57 -8.15 3.87
N ILE A 174 -2.78 -8.24 2.81
CA ILE A 174 -2.63 -9.43 1.97
C ILE A 174 -1.13 -9.72 1.85
N THR A 175 -0.72 -10.96 2.04
CA THR A 175 0.69 -11.32 1.95
C THR A 175 1.09 -11.73 0.54
N TRP A 176 2.36 -11.56 0.19
CA TRP A 176 2.88 -12.08 -1.08
C TRP A 176 2.76 -13.61 -1.19
N GLN A 177 2.80 -14.31 -0.06
CA GLN A 177 2.60 -15.75 0.05
C GLN A 177 1.15 -16.13 -0.30
N GLN A 178 0.15 -15.40 0.20
CA GLN A 178 -1.24 -15.57 -0.22
C GLN A 178 -1.42 -15.30 -1.72
N VAL A 179 -0.74 -14.29 -2.26
CA VAL A 179 -0.73 -14.02 -3.70
C VAL A 179 -0.09 -15.16 -4.48
N ALA A 180 1.02 -15.71 -4.01
CA ALA A 180 1.70 -16.85 -4.61
C ALA A 180 0.84 -18.12 -4.59
N PHE A 181 0.05 -18.33 -3.53
CA PHE A 181 -0.86 -19.46 -3.41
C PHE A 181 -1.95 -19.47 -4.49
N VAL A 182 -2.51 -18.28 -4.82
CA VAL A 182 -3.61 -18.16 -5.78
C VAL A 182 -3.16 -17.90 -7.23
N CYS A 183 -1.87 -17.71 -7.47
CA CYS A 183 -1.34 -17.45 -8.80
C CYS A 183 -1.10 -18.75 -9.60
N ARG A 184 -0.84 -18.62 -10.91
CA ARG A 184 -0.57 -19.79 -11.75
C ARG A 184 0.79 -20.43 -11.44
N LYS A 185 0.90 -21.74 -11.70
CA LYS A 185 2.11 -22.56 -11.43
C LYS A 185 3.43 -21.91 -11.87
N ASN A 186 3.47 -21.32 -13.07
CA ASN A 186 4.71 -20.70 -13.58
C ASN A 186 5.10 -19.46 -12.78
N LEU A 187 4.13 -18.60 -12.45
CA LEU A 187 4.41 -17.42 -11.62
C LEU A 187 4.77 -17.84 -10.19
N LYS A 188 4.09 -18.85 -9.62
CA LYS A 188 4.43 -19.39 -8.30
C LYS A 188 5.89 -19.86 -8.24
N LYS A 189 6.32 -20.67 -9.22
CA LYS A 189 7.73 -21.13 -9.32
C LYS A 189 8.70 -19.96 -9.45
N PHE A 190 8.36 -18.95 -10.24
CA PHE A 190 9.19 -17.74 -10.38
C PHE A 190 9.31 -16.98 -9.05
N LEU A 191 8.20 -16.83 -8.31
CA LEU A 191 8.18 -16.13 -7.02
C LEU A 191 9.01 -16.87 -5.96
N GLU A 192 8.91 -18.20 -5.92
CA GLU A 192 9.74 -19.05 -5.08
C GLU A 192 11.22 -18.92 -5.43
N GLN A 193 11.59 -19.10 -6.71
CA GLN A 193 13.00 -19.09 -7.13
C GLN A 193 13.67 -17.72 -6.97
N LYS A 194 12.95 -16.63 -7.27
CA LYS A 194 13.53 -15.28 -7.30
C LYS A 194 13.44 -14.57 -5.96
N TYR A 195 12.34 -14.73 -5.23
CA TYR A 195 12.05 -13.96 -4.02
C TYR A 195 11.98 -14.83 -2.75
N GLY A 196 12.06 -16.16 -2.88
CA GLY A 196 11.85 -17.09 -1.77
C GLY A 196 10.43 -16.99 -1.20
N ILE A 197 9.45 -16.63 -2.02
CA ILE A 197 8.04 -16.47 -1.61
C ILE A 197 7.32 -17.77 -1.96
N ASN A 198 7.07 -18.57 -0.93
CA ASN A 198 6.38 -19.85 -1.05
C ASN A 198 4.91 -19.65 -0.65
N GLY A 199 4.00 -20.03 -1.53
CA GLY A 199 2.56 -19.95 -1.33
C GLY A 199 1.95 -21.28 -0.96
#